data_AF-A0A957Q0H0-F1
#
_entry.id   AF-A0A957Q0H0-F1
#
_cell.length_a   1.000
_cell.length_b   1.000
_cell.length_c   1.000
_cell.angle_alpha   90.00
_cell.angle_beta   90.00
_cell.angle_gamma   90.00
#
_symmetry.space_group_name_H-M   'P 1'
#
loop_
_entity.id
_entity.type
_entity.pdbx_description
1 polymer ?
#
loop_
_entity_poly.entity_id
_entity_poly.type
_entity_poly.pdbx_seq_one_letter_code
_entity_poly.pdbx_strand_id
1 'polypeptide(L)'
;SLLAYVSSLYVLGSRGEPVARIPAVVAVPFHAVATRLGIPPILSYALQAMYNWRRVDPDGPIAAGNLTLLHNFLGGMDEEWFVTLHIEIEAKAGRALRVLQPAQQAVEDDDPTTLIAHLQTIGDTLQVMYDILGRMTERCDPYIYYHRVRPFMFGWKDNAALPDGVLYEGVAAFGGKPVQLRGETGAQSGIIPAIDAALGIRHERDEMRIYLMEMRDYMPPRDRDFVEALEAGPSIRGYVAAQATTQPALRGAYNYAIEKLIQFRMRHIEYAALYILKPAQTTDAVGTGGTPFTYYLKKHRKETEAHLL
;
A
#
# COMPACT_ATOMS: atom_id res chain seq x y z
N SER A 1 -10.87 1.84 -12.60
CA SER A 1 -9.61 2.54 -12.90
C SER A 1 -9.82 3.76 -13.80
N LEU A 2 -10.34 3.63 -15.03
CA LEU A 2 -10.53 4.74 -15.98
C LEU A 2 -11.10 6.06 -15.37
N LEU A 3 -12.23 6.00 -14.67
CA LEU A 3 -12.85 7.20 -14.07
C LEU A 3 -11.97 7.90 -13.04
N ALA A 4 -11.13 7.15 -12.32
CA ALA A 4 -10.17 7.70 -11.37
C ALA A 4 -9.04 8.42 -12.09
N TYR A 5 -8.49 7.83 -13.16
CA TYR A 5 -7.47 8.48 -14.00
C TYR A 5 -7.99 9.75 -14.65
N VAL A 6 -9.20 9.72 -15.23
CA VAL A 6 -9.83 10.90 -15.83
C VAL A 6 -10.06 11.99 -14.77
N SER A 7 -10.53 11.63 -13.57
CA SER A 7 -10.77 12.59 -12.49
C SER A 7 -9.46 13.22 -11.98
N SER A 8 -8.44 12.42 -11.68
CA SER A 8 -7.13 12.91 -11.26
C SER A 8 -6.47 13.78 -12.33
N LEU A 9 -6.53 13.38 -13.60
CA LEU A 9 -6.00 14.18 -14.70
C LEU A 9 -6.76 15.51 -14.86
N TYR A 10 -8.09 15.50 -14.69
CA TYR A 10 -8.89 16.71 -14.78
C TYR A 10 -8.57 17.71 -13.64
N VAL A 11 -8.43 17.21 -12.42
CA VAL A 11 -8.15 18.03 -11.23
C VAL A 11 -6.70 18.52 -11.22
N LEU A 12 -5.73 17.66 -11.53
CA LEU A 12 -4.29 17.93 -11.30
C LEU A 12 -3.48 18.17 -12.58
N GLY A 13 -4.06 17.90 -13.76
CA GLY A 13 -3.37 17.98 -15.05
C GLY A 13 -3.63 19.26 -15.85
N SER A 14 -4.33 20.24 -15.28
CA SER A 14 -4.48 21.57 -15.89
C SER A 14 -3.10 22.21 -16.09
N ARG A 15 -2.90 22.99 -17.17
CA ARG A 15 -1.65 23.75 -17.43
C ARG A 15 -1.41 24.91 -16.44
N GLY A 16 -2.16 24.96 -15.35
CA GLY A 16 -2.14 26.01 -14.32
C GLY A 16 -2.48 25.41 -12.96
N GLU A 17 -3.22 26.14 -12.12
CA GLU A 17 -3.61 25.63 -10.80
C GLU A 17 -4.58 24.43 -10.90
N PRO A 18 -4.55 23.51 -9.92
CA PRO A 18 -5.52 22.43 -9.82
C PRO A 18 -6.97 22.93 -9.83
N VAL A 19 -7.86 22.14 -10.44
CA VAL A 19 -9.28 22.47 -10.55
C VAL A 19 -10.04 21.84 -9.37
N ALA A 20 -10.63 22.67 -8.50
CA ALA A 20 -11.37 22.22 -7.31
C ALA A 20 -12.78 21.65 -7.60
N ARG A 21 -12.99 21.03 -8.76
CA ARG A 21 -14.26 20.38 -9.14
C ARG A 21 -14.04 19.22 -10.10
N ILE A 22 -14.95 18.24 -10.06
CA ILE A 22 -15.09 17.18 -11.06
C ILE A 22 -16.49 17.30 -11.68
N PRO A 23 -16.63 17.47 -13.01
CA PRO A 23 -17.91 17.63 -13.67
C PRO A 23 -18.85 16.45 -13.46
N ALA A 24 -20.16 16.71 -13.44
CA ALA A 24 -21.17 15.69 -13.11
C ALA A 24 -21.11 14.44 -14.01
N VAL A 25 -20.76 14.61 -15.29
CA VAL A 25 -20.61 13.52 -16.26
C VAL A 25 -19.51 12.52 -15.88
N VAL A 26 -18.54 12.93 -15.05
CA VAL A 26 -17.48 12.05 -14.50
C VAL A 26 -17.78 11.72 -13.04
N ALA A 27 -18.12 12.72 -12.21
CA ALA A 27 -18.29 12.58 -10.78
C ALA A 27 -19.41 11.59 -10.39
N VAL A 28 -20.57 11.69 -11.05
CA VAL A 28 -21.74 10.83 -10.75
C VAL A 28 -21.46 9.34 -11.03
N PRO A 29 -21.00 8.95 -12.24
CA PRO A 29 -20.67 7.54 -12.47
C PRO A 29 -19.48 7.08 -11.64
N PHE A 30 -18.49 7.94 -11.37
CA PHE A 30 -17.35 7.56 -10.56
C PHE A 30 -17.75 7.23 -9.12
N HIS A 31 -18.54 8.11 -8.49
CA HIS A 31 -19.11 7.83 -7.18
C HIS A 31 -19.94 6.54 -7.19
N ALA A 32 -20.84 6.36 -8.16
CA ALA A 32 -21.67 5.16 -8.23
C ALA A 32 -20.87 3.85 -8.31
N VAL A 33 -19.80 3.83 -9.11
CA VAL A 33 -18.91 2.66 -9.23
C VAL A 33 -18.07 2.47 -7.96
N ALA A 34 -17.51 3.55 -7.41
CA ALA A 34 -16.70 3.49 -6.20
C ALA A 34 -17.51 2.99 -4.99
N THR A 35 -18.75 3.46 -4.82
CA THR A 35 -19.69 2.96 -3.80
C THR A 35 -19.95 1.46 -3.95
N ARG A 36 -20.13 0.95 -5.18
CA ARG A 36 -20.33 -0.49 -5.41
C ARG A 36 -19.10 -1.33 -5.10
N LEU A 37 -17.91 -0.75 -5.31
CA LEU A 37 -16.63 -1.38 -4.96
C LEU A 37 -16.30 -1.23 -3.46
N GLY A 38 -17.04 -0.40 -2.72
CA GLY A 38 -16.80 -0.13 -1.31
C GLY A 38 -15.54 0.69 -1.03
N ILE A 39 -15.11 1.53 -1.98
CA ILE A 39 -13.93 2.40 -1.88
C ILE A 39 -14.32 3.87 -2.19
N PRO A 40 -13.55 4.87 -1.73
CA PRO A 40 -13.82 6.27 -2.04
C PRO A 40 -13.56 6.59 -3.53
N PRO A 41 -14.27 7.57 -4.12
CA PRO A 41 -14.14 7.94 -5.53
C PRO A 41 -12.91 8.83 -5.77
N ILE A 42 -11.72 8.30 -5.52
CA ILE A 42 -10.41 8.92 -5.81
C ILE A 42 -9.49 7.88 -6.46
N LEU A 43 -8.39 8.31 -7.09
CA LEU A 43 -7.31 7.40 -7.45
C LEU A 43 -6.69 6.78 -6.18
N SER A 44 -7.07 5.55 -5.86
CA SER A 44 -6.48 4.73 -4.81
C SER A 44 -5.48 3.72 -5.37
N TYR A 45 -4.71 3.09 -4.48
CA TYR A 45 -3.73 2.05 -4.84
C TYR A 45 -4.39 0.91 -5.63
N ALA A 46 -5.56 0.44 -5.19
CA ALA A 46 -6.30 -0.60 -5.89
C ALA A 46 -6.69 -0.19 -7.33
N LEU A 47 -7.07 1.08 -7.53
CA LEU A 47 -7.46 1.59 -8.84
C LEU A 47 -6.27 1.88 -9.76
N GLN A 48 -5.09 2.18 -9.19
CA GLN A 48 -3.86 2.40 -9.94
C GLN A 48 -3.12 1.10 -10.27
N ALA A 49 -3.05 0.16 -9.33
CA ALA A 49 -2.29 -1.08 -9.47
C ALA A 49 -3.22 -2.28 -9.72
N MET A 50 -4.04 -2.69 -8.74
CA MET A 50 -4.76 -3.97 -8.77
C MET A 50 -5.76 -4.10 -9.93
N TYR A 51 -6.41 -3.01 -10.33
CA TYR A 51 -7.47 -2.98 -11.36
C TYR A 51 -7.05 -2.28 -12.66
N ASN A 52 -5.75 -2.10 -12.91
CA ASN A 52 -5.26 -1.33 -14.06
C ASN A 52 -4.12 -2.02 -14.82
N TRP A 53 -4.22 -3.32 -15.06
CA TRP A 53 -3.13 -4.03 -15.73
C TRP A 53 -3.62 -5.19 -16.59
N ARG A 54 -2.76 -5.62 -17.49
CA ARG A 54 -2.88 -6.89 -18.21
C ARG A 54 -1.50 -7.49 -18.43
N ARG A 55 -1.48 -8.79 -18.73
CA ARG A 55 -0.28 -9.44 -19.26
C ARG A 55 -0.11 -9.10 -20.74
N VAL A 56 1.14 -8.95 -21.18
CA VAL A 56 1.50 -8.83 -22.59
C VAL A 56 1.39 -10.19 -23.26
N ASP A 57 2.07 -11.19 -22.68
CA ASP A 57 1.86 -12.62 -22.94
C ASP A 57 0.89 -13.20 -21.89
N PRO A 58 -0.35 -13.54 -22.29
CA PRO A 58 -1.37 -14.10 -21.38
C PRO A 58 -0.97 -15.40 -20.69
N ASP A 59 -0.07 -16.19 -21.27
CA ASP A 59 0.40 -17.46 -20.71
C ASP A 59 1.66 -17.26 -19.84
N GLY A 60 2.29 -16.08 -19.94
CA GLY A 60 3.43 -15.69 -19.13
C GLY A 60 3.08 -15.34 -17.68
N PRO A 61 4.12 -15.15 -16.85
CA PRO A 61 3.96 -14.84 -15.42
C PRO A 61 3.41 -13.42 -15.20
N ILE A 62 2.82 -13.19 -14.03
CA ILE A 62 2.56 -11.84 -13.50
C ILE A 62 3.88 -11.30 -12.95
N ALA A 63 4.65 -10.62 -13.81
CA ALA A 63 5.96 -10.08 -13.47
C ALA A 63 6.29 -8.84 -14.33
N ALA A 64 6.97 -7.85 -13.75
CA ALA A 64 7.42 -6.65 -14.45
C ALA A 64 8.30 -7.06 -15.65
N GLY A 65 7.94 -6.56 -16.84
CA GLY A 65 8.45 -7.01 -18.13
C GLY A 65 7.44 -7.81 -18.96
N ASN A 66 6.48 -8.47 -18.32
CA ASN A 66 5.31 -9.09 -18.98
C ASN A 66 3.98 -8.39 -18.62
N LEU A 67 4.03 -7.26 -17.93
CA LEU A 67 2.87 -6.46 -17.55
C LEU A 67 2.87 -5.12 -18.27
N THR A 68 1.68 -4.59 -18.55
CA THR A 68 1.45 -3.21 -19.01
C THR A 68 0.17 -2.68 -18.39
N LEU A 69 0.14 -1.38 -18.13
CA LEU A 69 -1.04 -0.71 -17.62
C LEU A 69 -2.14 -0.58 -18.68
N LEU A 70 -3.40 -0.58 -18.23
CA LEU A 70 -4.52 -0.29 -19.13
C LEU A 70 -4.66 1.22 -19.37
N HIS A 71 -4.30 2.02 -18.37
CA HIS A 71 -4.36 3.47 -18.38
C HIS A 71 -3.09 4.06 -17.77
N ASN A 72 -2.55 5.07 -18.45
CA ASN A 72 -1.48 5.92 -17.95
C ASN A 72 -1.94 7.38 -17.92
N PHE A 73 -1.25 8.22 -17.14
CA PHE A 73 -1.42 9.67 -17.20
C PHE A 73 -0.64 10.26 -18.37
N LEU A 74 0.68 10.25 -18.28
CA LEU A 74 1.57 10.74 -19.33
C LEU A 74 2.29 9.59 -20.05
N GLY A 75 2.17 8.37 -19.53
CA GLY A 75 2.83 7.18 -20.04
C GLY A 75 4.35 7.27 -19.92
N GLY A 76 5.00 6.30 -20.57
CA GLY A 76 6.44 6.15 -20.53
C GLY A 76 6.89 5.10 -19.54
N MET A 77 8.19 4.79 -19.63
CA MET A 77 8.77 3.65 -18.93
C MET A 77 8.71 3.82 -17.41
N ASP A 78 8.91 5.01 -16.88
CA ASP A 78 8.94 5.26 -15.44
C ASP A 78 7.57 5.02 -14.77
N GLU A 79 6.48 5.45 -15.42
CA GLU A 79 5.11 5.23 -14.94
C GLU A 79 4.75 3.73 -15.00
N GLU A 80 5.01 3.08 -16.14
CA GLU A 80 4.79 1.64 -16.32
C GLU A 80 5.59 0.82 -15.30
N TRP A 81 6.88 1.11 -15.16
CA TRP A 81 7.78 0.36 -14.28
C TRP A 81 7.42 0.52 -12.82
N PHE A 82 7.11 1.74 -12.39
CA PHE A 82 6.69 2.01 -11.02
C PHE A 82 5.47 1.15 -10.65
N VAL A 83 4.40 1.19 -11.44
CA VAL A 83 3.17 0.48 -11.09
C VAL A 83 3.28 -1.03 -11.31
N THR A 84 3.94 -1.49 -12.38
CA THR A 84 4.07 -2.93 -12.65
C THR A 84 4.93 -3.68 -11.64
N LEU A 85 5.93 -3.04 -11.03
CA LEU A 85 6.66 -3.63 -9.89
C LEU A 85 5.75 -3.80 -8.67
N HIS A 86 4.86 -2.84 -8.40
CA HIS A 86 3.89 -2.96 -7.31
C HIS A 86 2.89 -4.10 -7.58
N ILE A 87 2.42 -4.26 -8.82
CA ILE A 87 1.56 -5.38 -9.21
C ILE A 87 2.29 -6.73 -9.05
N GLU A 88 3.57 -6.81 -9.41
CA GLU A 88 4.37 -8.01 -9.19
C GLU A 88 4.51 -8.32 -7.68
N ILE A 89 4.78 -7.31 -6.85
CA ILE A 89 4.82 -7.43 -5.38
C ILE A 89 3.50 -8.01 -4.85
N GLU A 90 2.35 -7.46 -5.24
CA GLU A 90 1.02 -7.95 -4.87
C GLU A 90 0.82 -9.42 -5.29
N ALA A 91 1.19 -9.77 -6.51
CA ALA A 91 1.07 -11.13 -7.00
C ALA A 91 1.93 -12.13 -6.22
N LYS A 92 3.16 -11.76 -5.83
CA LYS A 92 4.04 -12.63 -5.03
C LYS A 92 3.61 -12.68 -3.55
N ALA A 93 3.11 -11.59 -2.99
CA ALA A 93 2.64 -11.52 -1.62
C ALA A 93 1.50 -12.52 -1.34
N GLY A 94 0.72 -12.90 -2.35
CA GLY A 94 -0.29 -13.95 -2.24
C GLY A 94 0.22 -15.29 -1.70
N ARG A 95 1.53 -15.58 -1.76
CA ARG A 95 2.14 -16.75 -1.09
C ARG A 95 2.11 -16.61 0.43
N ALA A 96 2.50 -15.45 0.97
CA ALA A 96 2.44 -15.18 2.40
C ALA A 96 1.00 -15.07 2.90
N LEU A 97 0.14 -14.34 2.17
CA LEU A 97 -1.26 -14.12 2.58
C LEU A 97 -2.03 -15.45 2.74
N ARG A 98 -1.74 -16.45 1.89
CA ARG A 98 -2.35 -17.78 1.98
C ARG A 98 -2.00 -18.57 3.23
N VAL A 99 -0.90 -18.25 3.91
CA VAL A 99 -0.46 -18.98 5.12
C VAL A 99 -0.74 -18.24 6.42
N LEU A 100 -1.26 -17.01 6.39
CA LEU A 100 -1.50 -16.22 7.62
C LEU A 100 -2.57 -16.84 8.51
N GLN A 101 -3.76 -17.15 7.97
CA GLN A 101 -4.81 -17.82 8.73
C GLN A 101 -4.40 -19.26 9.12
N PRO A 102 -3.83 -20.11 8.23
CA PRO A 102 -3.28 -21.41 8.64
C PRO A 102 -2.23 -21.33 9.76
N ALA A 103 -1.39 -20.28 9.79
CA ALA A 103 -0.46 -20.07 10.90
C ALA A 103 -1.17 -19.79 12.21
N GLN A 104 -2.27 -19.03 12.20
CA GLN A 104 -3.12 -18.85 13.39
C GLN A 104 -3.84 -20.14 13.80
N GLN A 105 -4.27 -20.97 12.85
CA GLN A 105 -4.84 -22.28 13.16
C GLN A 105 -3.81 -23.20 13.83
N ALA A 106 -2.57 -23.23 13.34
CA ALA A 106 -1.49 -24.01 13.94
C ALA A 106 -1.19 -23.59 15.40
N VAL A 107 -1.47 -22.33 15.77
CA VAL A 107 -1.40 -21.88 17.17
C VAL A 107 -2.50 -22.51 18.02
N GLU A 108 -3.74 -22.58 17.52
CA GLU A 108 -4.86 -23.21 18.23
C GLU A 108 -4.67 -24.73 18.38
N ASP A 109 -4.11 -25.35 17.35
CA ASP A 109 -3.88 -26.80 17.30
C ASP A 109 -2.62 -27.23 18.08
N ASP A 110 -1.88 -26.28 18.67
CA ASP A 110 -0.56 -26.49 19.31
C ASP A 110 0.44 -27.23 18.39
N ASP A 111 0.48 -26.84 17.10
CA ASP A 111 1.34 -27.41 16.07
C ASP A 111 2.52 -26.46 15.71
N PRO A 112 3.62 -26.53 16.47
CA PRO A 112 4.80 -25.70 16.22
C PRO A 112 5.49 -26.04 14.89
N THR A 113 5.35 -27.28 14.39
CA THR A 113 6.03 -27.71 13.15
C THR A 113 5.42 -27.03 11.95
N THR A 114 4.08 -27.03 11.87
CA THR A 114 3.35 -26.33 10.82
C THR A 114 3.54 -24.82 10.91
N LEU A 115 3.53 -24.25 12.13
CA LEU A 115 3.77 -22.83 12.35
C LEU A 115 5.16 -22.39 11.87
N ILE A 116 6.22 -23.17 12.13
CA ILE A 116 7.58 -22.90 11.62
C ILE A 116 7.58 -22.79 10.08
N ALA A 117 6.95 -23.75 9.38
CA ALA A 117 6.92 -23.75 7.92
C ALA A 117 6.16 -22.55 7.35
N HIS A 118 5.08 -22.11 8.01
CA HIS A 118 4.33 -20.92 7.62
C HIS A 118 5.12 -19.63 7.88
N LEU A 119 5.80 -19.51 9.03
CA LEU A 119 6.67 -18.37 9.34
C LEU A 119 7.84 -18.25 8.35
N GLN A 120 8.46 -19.38 7.96
CA GLN A 120 9.47 -19.41 6.90
C GLN A 120 8.89 -18.93 5.56
N THR A 121 7.69 -19.38 5.20
CA THR A 121 7.01 -18.94 3.98
C THR A 121 6.75 -17.43 3.96
N ILE A 122 6.38 -16.84 5.10
CA ILE A 122 6.20 -15.39 5.24
C ILE A 122 7.54 -14.67 5.01
N GLY A 123 8.60 -15.10 5.71
CA GLY A 123 9.94 -14.50 5.57
C GLY A 123 10.50 -14.60 4.14
N ASP A 124 10.39 -15.76 3.49
CA ASP A 124 10.84 -15.95 2.11
C ASP A 124 10.06 -15.09 1.11
N THR A 125 8.76 -14.92 1.34
CA THR A 125 7.93 -14.05 0.49
C THR A 125 8.33 -12.59 0.66
N LEU A 126 8.59 -12.14 1.90
CA LEU A 126 9.09 -10.79 2.17
C LEU A 126 10.46 -10.55 1.53
N GLN A 127 11.34 -11.55 1.49
CA GLN A 127 12.59 -11.47 0.74
C GLN A 127 12.34 -11.25 -0.76
N VAL A 128 11.44 -12.02 -1.36
CA VAL A 128 11.09 -11.85 -2.78
C VAL A 128 10.51 -10.45 -3.04
N MET A 129 9.63 -9.95 -2.17
CA MET A 129 9.09 -8.60 -2.28
C MET A 129 10.19 -7.53 -2.18
N TYR A 130 11.16 -7.72 -1.27
CA TYR A 130 12.32 -6.84 -1.13
C TYR A 130 13.16 -6.82 -2.40
N ASP A 131 13.42 -7.98 -3.01
CA ASP A 131 14.20 -8.08 -4.25
C ASP A 131 13.48 -7.40 -5.42
N ILE A 132 12.15 -7.57 -5.53
CA ILE A 132 11.34 -6.88 -6.55
C ILE A 132 11.34 -5.37 -6.34
N LEU A 133 11.12 -4.91 -5.10
CA LEU A 133 11.20 -3.48 -4.79
C LEU A 133 12.57 -2.92 -5.17
N GLY A 134 13.64 -3.71 -4.96
CA GLY A 134 15.01 -3.41 -5.36
C GLY A 134 15.22 -3.05 -6.83
N ARG A 135 14.30 -3.45 -7.71
CA ARG A 135 14.35 -3.20 -9.15
C ARG A 135 13.79 -1.83 -9.55
N MET A 136 13.30 -1.02 -8.60
CA MET A 136 12.70 0.29 -8.90
C MET A 136 13.61 1.18 -9.74
N THR A 137 14.90 1.23 -9.40
CA THR A 137 15.90 2.06 -10.09
C THR A 137 16.33 1.54 -11.45
N GLU A 138 15.87 0.35 -11.87
CA GLU A 138 16.22 -0.20 -13.20
C GLU A 138 15.60 0.63 -14.33
N ARG A 139 14.35 1.10 -14.16
CA ARG A 139 13.62 1.80 -15.22
C ARG A 139 12.65 2.89 -14.73
N CYS A 140 12.79 3.31 -13.47
CA CYS A 140 12.06 4.46 -12.92
C CYS A 140 13.09 5.45 -12.36
N ASP A 141 13.33 6.53 -13.09
CA ASP A 141 14.24 7.59 -12.69
C ASP A 141 13.61 8.47 -11.59
N PRO A 142 14.33 8.77 -10.49
CA PRO A 142 13.79 9.57 -9.38
C PRO A 142 13.30 10.97 -9.77
N TYR A 143 13.98 11.64 -10.70
CA TYR A 143 13.57 12.96 -11.17
C TYR A 143 12.29 12.87 -12.01
N ILE A 144 12.23 11.90 -12.94
CA ILE A 144 11.03 11.68 -13.76
C ILE A 144 9.83 11.27 -12.90
N TYR A 145 10.01 10.34 -11.96
CA TYR A 145 8.95 9.95 -11.03
C TYR A 145 8.40 11.17 -10.28
N TYR A 146 9.29 11.96 -9.66
CA TYR A 146 8.89 13.07 -8.81
C TYR A 146 8.12 14.16 -9.59
N HIS A 147 8.59 14.50 -10.79
CA HIS A 147 8.05 15.61 -11.57
C HIS A 147 6.95 15.22 -12.56
N ARG A 148 6.85 13.94 -12.98
CA ARG A 148 5.91 13.52 -14.04
C ARG A 148 4.91 12.45 -13.61
N VAL A 149 5.30 11.53 -12.74
CA VAL A 149 4.41 10.42 -12.32
C VAL A 149 3.62 10.81 -11.07
N ARG A 150 4.35 11.17 -10.02
CA ARG A 150 3.83 11.49 -8.69
C ARG A 150 2.76 12.59 -8.63
N PRO A 151 2.78 13.67 -9.45
CA PRO A 151 1.82 14.76 -9.33
C PRO A 151 0.35 14.32 -9.43
N PHE A 152 0.05 13.30 -10.23
CA PHE A 152 -1.33 12.83 -10.45
C PHE A 152 -1.86 11.90 -9.35
N MET A 153 -1.00 11.47 -8.43
CA MET A 153 -1.31 10.55 -7.33
C MET A 153 -1.76 11.29 -6.07
N PHE A 154 -1.61 12.62 -6.02
CA PHE A 154 -2.08 13.41 -4.90
C PHE A 154 -3.61 13.38 -4.77
N GLY A 155 -4.06 13.40 -3.53
CA GLY A 155 -5.45 13.65 -3.21
C GLY A 155 -5.72 15.12 -2.95
N TRP A 156 -6.87 15.39 -2.37
CA TRP A 156 -7.34 16.71 -1.99
C TRP A 156 -7.69 16.80 -0.50
N LYS A 157 -7.13 15.88 0.31
CA LYS A 157 -7.03 16.01 1.76
C LYS A 157 -5.64 16.47 2.15
N ASP A 158 -5.57 17.52 2.98
CA ASP A 158 -4.32 18.20 3.38
C ASP A 158 -3.47 18.65 2.16
N ASN A 159 -4.13 19.01 1.06
CA ASN A 159 -3.49 19.51 -0.15
C ASN A 159 -3.54 21.04 -0.15
N ALA A 160 -2.37 21.69 -0.10
CA ALA A 160 -2.26 23.15 -0.05
C ALA A 160 -2.87 23.86 -1.27
N ALA A 161 -2.88 23.21 -2.43
CA ALA A 161 -3.49 23.76 -3.65
C ALA A 161 -5.02 23.56 -3.70
N LEU A 162 -5.57 22.69 -2.86
CA LEU A 162 -6.99 22.35 -2.77
C LEU A 162 -7.44 22.37 -1.30
N PRO A 163 -7.33 23.50 -0.60
CA PRO A 163 -7.51 23.57 0.86
C PRO A 163 -8.92 23.15 1.31
N ASP A 164 -9.94 23.48 0.52
CA ASP A 164 -11.33 23.09 0.78
C ASP A 164 -11.70 21.72 0.21
N GLY A 165 -10.84 21.13 -0.63
CA GLY A 165 -11.05 19.84 -1.27
C GLY A 165 -11.59 20.00 -2.69
N VAL A 166 -12.31 18.98 -3.18
CA VAL A 166 -12.84 18.97 -4.56
C VAL A 166 -14.36 18.77 -4.56
N LEU A 167 -15.07 19.61 -5.31
CA LEU A 167 -16.51 19.47 -5.53
C LEU A 167 -16.81 18.37 -6.55
N TYR A 168 -17.59 17.37 -6.16
CA TYR A 168 -18.11 16.34 -7.04
C TYR A 168 -19.51 16.73 -7.53
N GLU A 169 -19.58 17.36 -8.70
CA GLU A 169 -20.85 17.90 -9.20
C GLU A 169 -21.90 16.79 -9.39
N GLY A 170 -23.14 17.05 -8.97
CA GLY A 170 -24.26 16.11 -9.13
C GLY A 170 -24.25 14.89 -8.21
N VAL A 171 -23.23 14.71 -7.37
CA VAL A 171 -23.19 13.59 -6.40
C VAL A 171 -23.97 13.96 -5.14
N ALA A 172 -25.22 13.51 -5.06
CA ALA A 172 -26.14 13.82 -3.97
C ALA A 172 -25.59 13.46 -2.58
N ALA A 173 -24.84 12.36 -2.46
CA ALA A 173 -24.23 11.91 -1.20
C ALA A 173 -23.26 12.92 -0.56
N PHE A 174 -22.69 13.82 -1.37
CA PHE A 174 -21.76 14.87 -0.90
C PHE A 174 -22.45 16.22 -0.66
N GLY A 175 -23.76 16.32 -0.90
CA GLY A 175 -24.57 17.49 -0.53
C GLY A 175 -24.09 18.81 -1.15
N GLY A 176 -23.46 18.77 -2.32
CA GLY A 176 -22.91 19.97 -2.99
C GLY A 176 -21.71 20.60 -2.29
N LYS A 177 -21.08 19.89 -1.35
CA LYS A 177 -19.89 20.36 -0.64
C LYS A 177 -18.62 19.74 -1.24
N PRO A 178 -17.49 20.47 -1.23
CA PRO A 178 -16.18 19.88 -1.48
C PRO A 178 -15.91 18.71 -0.54
N VAL A 179 -15.27 17.67 -1.07
CA VAL A 179 -14.88 16.46 -0.34
C VAL A 179 -13.38 16.45 -0.18
N GLN A 180 -12.89 15.96 0.95
CA GLN A 180 -11.48 15.78 1.28
C GLN A 180 -11.15 14.28 1.23
N LEU A 181 -10.33 13.84 0.27
CA LEU A 181 -9.90 12.44 0.13
C LEU A 181 -8.39 12.36 -0.04
N ARG A 182 -7.78 11.35 0.59
CA ARG A 182 -6.34 11.07 0.54
C ARG A 182 -5.95 10.54 -0.82
N GLY A 183 -4.77 10.92 -1.28
CA GLY A 183 -4.19 10.44 -2.53
C GLY A 183 -3.83 8.96 -2.49
N GLU A 184 -3.39 8.47 -3.63
CA GLU A 184 -2.84 7.14 -3.77
C GLU A 184 -1.58 7.00 -2.88
N THR A 185 -1.45 5.85 -2.22
CA THR A 185 -0.22 5.48 -1.51
C THR A 185 -0.16 3.97 -1.30
N GLY A 186 1.05 3.42 -1.27
CA GLY A 186 1.28 2.02 -0.90
C GLY A 186 0.75 1.62 0.48
N ALA A 187 0.47 2.57 1.38
CA ALA A 187 -0.19 2.28 2.67
C ALA A 187 -1.64 1.80 2.52
N GLN A 188 -2.25 1.95 1.34
CA GLN A 188 -3.58 1.40 1.00
C GLN A 188 -3.51 -0.06 0.55
N SER A 189 -2.33 -0.66 0.42
CA SER A 189 -2.18 -2.10 0.19
C SER A 189 -2.49 -2.89 1.47
N GLY A 190 -3.20 -4.01 1.33
CA GLY A 190 -3.51 -4.92 2.43
C GLY A 190 -2.36 -5.83 2.87
N ILE A 191 -1.26 -5.93 2.10
CA ILE A 191 -0.20 -6.90 2.35
C ILE A 191 0.45 -6.71 3.73
N ILE A 192 1.05 -5.54 3.94
CA ILE A 192 1.83 -5.27 5.16
C ILE A 192 0.91 -5.22 6.39
N PRO A 193 -0.28 -4.58 6.36
CA PRO A 193 -1.23 -4.66 7.46
C PRO A 193 -1.64 -6.10 7.83
N ALA A 194 -1.84 -6.99 6.85
CA ALA A 194 -2.16 -8.39 7.12
C ALA A 194 -1.00 -9.14 7.79
N ILE A 195 0.23 -8.94 7.29
CA ILE A 195 1.43 -9.53 7.89
C ILE A 195 1.66 -8.98 9.31
N ASP A 196 1.51 -7.67 9.51
CA ASP A 196 1.60 -7.05 10.83
C ASP A 196 0.58 -7.64 11.81
N ALA A 197 -0.67 -7.77 11.37
CA ALA A 197 -1.75 -8.35 12.15
C ALA A 197 -1.43 -9.79 12.59
N ALA A 198 -1.05 -10.64 11.65
CA ALA A 198 -0.74 -12.05 11.93
C ALA A 198 0.48 -12.20 12.84
N LEU A 199 1.57 -11.45 12.59
CA LEU A 199 2.78 -11.48 13.42
C LEU A 199 2.61 -10.75 14.76
N GLY A 200 1.46 -10.14 15.02
CA GLY A 200 1.15 -9.45 16.27
C GLY A 200 1.91 -8.14 16.46
N ILE A 201 2.31 -7.49 15.37
CA ILE A 201 2.94 -6.16 15.40
C ILE A 201 1.88 -5.12 15.72
N ARG A 202 2.07 -4.40 16.81
CA ARG A 202 1.16 -3.31 17.23
C ARG A 202 1.86 -1.96 17.07
N HIS A 203 1.12 -1.01 16.51
CA HIS A 203 1.55 0.39 16.40
C HIS A 203 0.96 1.22 17.55
N GLU A 204 1.74 2.16 18.08
CA GLU A 204 1.29 3.07 19.13
C GLU A 204 0.05 3.86 18.71
N ARG A 205 -0.78 4.27 19.69
CA ARG A 205 -2.00 5.04 19.42
C ARG A 205 -1.69 6.53 19.26
N ASP A 206 -1.27 6.91 18.06
CA ASP A 206 -0.96 8.29 17.68
C ASP A 206 -1.57 8.66 16.31
N GLU A 207 -1.23 9.86 15.82
CA GLU A 207 -1.69 10.39 14.53
C GLU A 207 -1.35 9.46 13.36
N MET A 208 -0.19 8.80 13.42
CA MET A 208 0.23 7.84 12.41
C MET A 208 -0.70 6.63 12.37
N ARG A 209 -1.06 6.07 13.53
CA ARG A 209 -2.04 4.99 13.57
C ARG A 209 -3.40 5.44 13.06
N ILE A 210 -3.85 6.65 13.39
CA ILE A 210 -5.11 7.20 12.83
C ILE A 210 -5.04 7.25 11.30
N TYR A 211 -3.93 7.73 10.74
CA TYR A 211 -3.71 7.74 9.30
C TYR A 211 -3.74 6.34 8.67
N LEU A 212 -3.07 5.35 9.27
CA LEU A 212 -3.07 3.97 8.75
C LEU A 212 -4.45 3.33 8.79
N MET A 213 -5.22 3.60 9.85
CA MET A 213 -6.61 3.16 9.92
C MET A 213 -7.45 3.84 8.84
N GLU A 214 -7.25 5.13 8.57
CA GLU A 214 -7.88 5.82 7.44
C GLU A 214 -7.52 5.15 6.10
N MET A 215 -6.28 4.68 5.90
CA MET A 215 -5.89 3.99 4.65
C MET A 215 -6.65 2.68 4.42
N ARG A 216 -7.18 2.03 5.46
CA ARG A 216 -8.04 0.85 5.31
C ARG A 216 -9.38 1.17 4.66
N ASP A 217 -9.85 2.42 4.73
CA ASP A 217 -11.07 2.85 4.04
C ASP A 217 -10.89 2.87 2.51
N TYR A 218 -9.64 2.84 2.03
CA TYR A 218 -9.29 2.83 0.61
C TYR A 218 -9.00 1.43 0.08
N MET A 219 -8.93 0.42 0.97
CA MET A 219 -8.79 -0.98 0.61
C MET A 219 -10.13 -1.52 0.08
N PRO A 220 -10.11 -2.48 -0.87
CA PRO A 220 -11.29 -3.28 -1.15
C PRO A 220 -11.84 -3.91 0.15
N PRO A 221 -13.18 -3.92 0.37
CA PRO A 221 -13.75 -4.36 1.65
C PRO A 221 -13.27 -5.73 2.12
N ARG A 222 -13.13 -6.70 1.20
CA ARG A 222 -12.65 -8.05 1.55
C ARG A 222 -11.22 -8.08 2.06
N ASP A 223 -10.37 -7.18 1.57
CA ASP A 223 -8.97 -7.10 2.00
C ASP A 223 -8.92 -6.49 3.41
N ARG A 224 -9.76 -5.49 3.69
CA ARG A 224 -9.93 -4.93 5.04
C ARG A 224 -10.48 -5.99 6.01
N ASP A 225 -11.54 -6.69 5.64
CA ASP A 225 -12.15 -7.74 6.47
C ASP A 225 -11.13 -8.84 6.80
N PHE A 226 -10.26 -9.20 5.85
CA PHE A 226 -9.19 -10.16 6.06
C PHE A 226 -8.16 -9.67 7.09
N VAL A 227 -7.71 -8.41 7.00
CA VAL A 227 -6.80 -7.82 8.00
C VAL A 227 -7.45 -7.81 9.38
N GLU A 228 -8.72 -7.39 9.49
CA GLU A 228 -9.45 -7.33 10.77
C GLU A 228 -9.64 -8.73 11.38
N ALA A 229 -9.92 -9.75 10.56
CA ALA A 229 -9.99 -11.13 11.02
C ALA A 229 -8.66 -11.63 11.58
N LEU A 230 -7.53 -11.33 10.94
CA LEU A 230 -6.20 -11.67 11.44
C LEU A 230 -5.90 -10.96 12.77
N GLU A 231 -6.29 -9.69 12.92
CA GLU A 231 -6.09 -8.93 14.16
C GLU A 231 -6.89 -9.48 15.35
N ALA A 232 -8.06 -10.07 15.07
CA ALA A 232 -8.94 -10.70 16.05
C ALA A 232 -8.57 -12.17 16.35
N GLY A 233 -7.76 -12.80 15.50
CA GLY A 233 -7.37 -14.18 15.62
C GLY A 233 -6.32 -14.48 16.71
N PRO A 234 -5.95 -15.75 16.88
CA PRO A 234 -4.91 -16.21 17.80
C PRO A 234 -3.59 -15.46 17.66
N SER A 235 -2.93 -15.22 18.80
CA SER A 235 -1.65 -14.51 18.82
C SER A 235 -0.47 -15.45 18.50
N ILE A 236 0.03 -15.38 17.25
CA ILE A 236 1.25 -16.08 16.85
C ILE A 236 2.43 -15.66 17.74
N ARG A 237 2.65 -14.35 17.91
CA ARG A 237 3.75 -13.85 18.76
C ARG A 237 3.63 -14.34 20.20
N GLY A 238 2.42 -14.33 20.77
CA GLY A 238 2.17 -14.81 22.14
C GLY A 238 2.51 -16.29 22.31
N TYR A 239 2.09 -17.12 21.36
CA TYR A 239 2.40 -18.54 21.31
C TYR A 239 3.91 -18.80 21.19
N VAL A 240 4.59 -18.14 20.25
CA VAL A 240 6.05 -18.25 20.07
C VAL A 240 6.80 -17.81 21.33
N ALA A 241 6.40 -16.70 21.95
CA ALA A 241 7.04 -16.19 23.17
C ALA A 241 6.90 -17.15 24.35
N ALA A 242 5.74 -17.80 24.52
CA ALA A 242 5.51 -18.78 25.58
C ALA A 242 6.40 -20.03 25.43
N GLN A 243 6.83 -20.34 24.21
CA GLN A 243 7.63 -21.52 23.88
C GLN A 243 9.08 -21.19 23.51
N ALA A 244 9.50 -19.92 23.64
CA ALA A 244 10.76 -19.42 23.13
C ALA A 244 12.00 -20.13 23.70
N THR A 245 11.93 -20.59 24.95
CA THR A 245 13.01 -21.33 25.62
C THR A 245 13.04 -22.81 25.27
N THR A 246 11.90 -23.41 24.95
CA THR A 246 11.78 -24.84 24.67
C THR A 246 11.85 -25.18 23.18
N GLN A 247 11.51 -24.23 22.31
CA GLN A 247 11.47 -24.39 20.85
C GLN A 247 12.28 -23.29 20.12
N PRO A 248 13.63 -23.37 20.14
CA PRO A 248 14.48 -22.35 19.52
C PRO A 248 14.25 -22.20 18.00
N ALA A 249 13.86 -23.28 17.32
CA ALA A 249 13.52 -23.24 15.89
C ALA A 249 12.28 -22.39 15.60
N LEU A 250 11.26 -22.47 16.46
CA LEU A 250 10.03 -21.68 16.35
C LEU A 250 10.31 -20.19 16.53
N ARG A 251 11.08 -19.83 17.57
CA ARG A 251 11.55 -18.45 17.76
C ARG A 251 12.39 -17.97 16.57
N GLY A 252 13.29 -18.80 16.07
CA GLY A 252 14.13 -18.48 14.91
C GLY A 252 13.31 -18.18 13.65
N ALA A 253 12.28 -18.98 13.36
CA ALA A 253 11.40 -18.77 12.21
C ALA A 253 10.57 -17.49 12.34
N TYR A 254 10.07 -17.18 13.55
CA TYR A 254 9.35 -15.93 13.81
C TYR A 254 10.27 -14.71 13.63
N ASN A 255 11.47 -14.73 14.24
CA ASN A 255 12.43 -13.64 14.10
C ASN A 255 12.87 -13.46 12.64
N TYR A 256 13.05 -14.54 11.89
CA TYR A 256 13.34 -14.46 10.45
C TYR A 256 12.26 -13.68 9.69
N ALA A 257 10.97 -13.95 9.95
CA ALA A 257 9.89 -13.19 9.32
C ALA A 257 9.92 -11.70 9.71
N ILE A 258 10.16 -11.39 10.99
CA ILE A 258 10.28 -10.02 11.49
C ILE A 258 11.49 -9.30 10.85
N GLU A 259 12.65 -9.93 10.79
CA GLU A 259 13.86 -9.38 10.16
C GLU A 259 13.64 -9.08 8.67
N LYS A 260 12.97 -9.97 7.94
CA LYS A 260 12.63 -9.73 6.53
C LYS A 260 11.66 -8.58 6.35
N LEU A 261 10.71 -8.41 7.26
CA LEU A 261 9.81 -7.26 7.27
C LEU A 261 10.57 -5.95 7.59
N ILE A 262 11.52 -5.97 8.52
CA ILE A 262 12.39 -4.83 8.82
C ILE A 262 13.20 -4.44 7.58
N GLN A 263 13.79 -5.42 6.89
CA GLN A 263 14.55 -5.19 5.65
C GLN A 263 13.69 -4.56 4.55
N PHE A 264 12.46 -5.07 4.35
CA PHE A 264 11.51 -4.48 3.42
C PHE A 264 11.17 -3.03 3.76
N ARG A 265 10.86 -2.74 5.04
CA ARG A 265 10.58 -1.37 5.53
C ARG A 265 11.79 -0.45 5.36
N MET A 266 13.01 -0.94 5.61
CA MET A 266 14.24 -0.18 5.39
C MET A 266 14.43 0.21 3.93
N ARG A 267 14.26 -0.75 3.01
CA ARG A 267 14.35 -0.46 1.57
C ARG A 267 13.29 0.55 1.13
N HIS A 268 12.08 0.45 1.67
CA HIS A 268 11.03 1.43 1.39
C HIS A 268 11.39 2.84 1.89
N ILE A 269 12.00 2.98 3.08
CA ILE A 269 12.53 4.27 3.58
C ILE A 269 13.60 4.83 2.65
N GLU A 270 14.54 3.99 2.21
CA GLU A 270 15.62 4.38 1.30
C GLU A 270 15.05 4.93 -0.01
N TYR A 271 14.05 4.27 -0.59
CA TYR A 271 13.40 4.76 -1.80
C TYR A 271 12.53 5.98 -1.58
N ALA A 272 11.81 6.09 -0.47
CA ALA A 272 11.10 7.32 -0.17
C ALA A 272 12.07 8.52 -0.06
N ALA A 273 13.25 8.32 0.51
CA ALA A 273 14.29 9.35 0.52
C ALA A 273 14.82 9.67 -0.90
N LEU A 274 15.13 8.65 -1.70
CA LEU A 274 15.67 8.81 -3.05
C LEU A 274 14.67 9.45 -4.04
N TYR A 275 13.40 9.04 -4.00
CA TYR A 275 12.38 9.43 -4.98
C TYR A 275 11.55 10.64 -4.54
N ILE A 276 11.58 11.03 -3.26
CA ILE A 276 10.78 12.15 -2.75
C ILE A 276 11.65 13.22 -2.11
N LEU A 277 12.43 12.90 -1.07
CA LEU A 277 13.21 13.93 -0.35
C LEU A 277 14.29 14.56 -1.23
N LYS A 278 15.08 13.73 -1.92
CA LYS A 278 16.21 14.21 -2.72
C LYS A 278 15.76 15.11 -3.87
N PRO A 279 14.71 14.77 -4.66
CA PRO A 279 14.21 15.66 -5.70
C PRO A 279 13.46 16.89 -5.15
N ALA A 280 12.81 16.78 -3.98
CA ALA A 280 12.08 17.90 -3.38
C ALA A 280 12.99 19.05 -2.93
N GLN A 281 14.27 18.77 -2.63
CA GLN A 281 15.23 19.77 -2.13
C GLN A 281 14.76 20.50 -0.86
N THR A 282 13.86 19.88 -0.08
CA THR A 282 13.32 20.41 1.18
C THR A 282 13.10 19.26 2.18
N THR A 283 13.11 19.57 3.48
CA THR A 283 12.77 18.64 4.56
C THR A 283 11.27 18.43 4.73
N ASP A 284 10.45 19.33 4.18
CA ASP A 284 8.99 19.37 4.41
C ASP A 284 8.20 18.63 3.32
N ALA A 285 8.88 17.75 2.56
CA ALA A 285 8.23 16.99 1.52
C ALA A 285 7.16 16.05 2.12
N VAL A 286 5.95 16.13 1.59
CA VAL A 286 4.82 15.29 2.02
C VAL A 286 4.67 14.06 1.13
N GLY A 287 4.02 13.01 1.62
CA GLY A 287 3.58 11.88 0.78
C GLY A 287 2.40 12.28 -0.10
N THR A 288 2.08 11.49 -1.12
CA THR A 288 0.86 11.66 -1.95
C THR A 288 -0.42 11.47 -1.14
N GLY A 289 -0.35 10.68 -0.06
CA GLY A 289 -1.38 10.59 0.99
C GLY A 289 -1.42 11.78 1.98
N GLY A 290 -0.53 12.78 1.84
CA GLY A 290 -0.53 14.00 2.68
C GLY A 290 0.19 13.89 4.03
N THR A 291 1.10 12.92 4.20
CA THR A 291 1.78 12.68 5.50
C THR A 291 3.26 13.08 5.52
N PRO A 292 3.82 13.39 6.70
CA PRO A 292 5.27 13.47 6.92
C PRO A 292 5.90 12.07 6.93
N PHE A 293 6.00 11.46 5.74
CA PHE A 293 6.31 10.03 5.57
C PHE A 293 7.65 9.61 6.21
N THR A 294 8.63 10.50 6.32
CA THR A 294 9.95 10.16 6.87
C THR A 294 9.91 9.77 8.34
N TYR A 295 9.10 10.45 9.14
CA TYR A 295 8.90 10.12 10.54
C TYR A 295 8.12 8.81 10.67
N TYR A 296 7.00 8.68 9.94
CA TYR A 296 6.12 7.52 10.02
C TYR A 296 6.80 6.22 9.59
N LEU A 297 7.53 6.23 8.47
CA LEU A 297 8.24 5.03 8.01
C LEU A 297 9.34 4.59 8.99
N LYS A 298 10.08 5.54 9.58
CA LYS A 298 11.09 5.23 10.60
C LYS A 298 10.47 4.67 11.88
N LYS A 299 9.32 5.21 12.30
CA LYS A 299 8.58 4.72 13.46
C LYS A 299 8.11 3.29 13.24
N HIS A 300 7.47 3.01 12.09
CA HIS A 300 7.07 1.67 11.68
C HIS A 300 8.20 0.64 11.79
N ARG A 301 9.38 0.97 11.27
CA ARG A 301 10.55 0.08 11.35
C ARG A 301 10.92 -0.22 12.80
N LYS A 302 10.99 0.81 13.65
CA LYS A 302 11.35 0.66 15.08
C LYS A 302 10.32 -0.17 15.84
N GLU A 303 9.03 0.06 15.58
CA GLU A 303 7.97 -0.73 16.20
C GLU A 303 8.07 -2.19 15.78
N THR A 304 8.32 -2.49 14.51
CA THR A 304 8.59 -3.88 14.07
C THR A 304 9.80 -4.49 14.76
N GLU A 305 10.91 -3.74 14.86
CA GLU A 305 12.14 -4.16 15.55
C GLU A 305 11.90 -4.51 17.02
N ALA A 306 11.02 -3.77 17.71
CA ALA A 306 10.64 -4.06 19.09
C ALA A 306 9.85 -5.38 19.27
N HIS A 307 9.42 -6.03 18.18
CA HIS A 307 8.66 -7.29 18.24
C HIS A 307 9.51 -8.55 18.07
N LEU A 308 10.83 -8.44 17.87
CA LEU A 308 11.76 -9.57 17.95
C LEU A 308 11.71 -10.28 19.32
N LEU A 309 11.98 -11.59 19.34
CA LEU A 309 11.93 -12.48 20.52
C LEU A 309 13.26 -13.14 20.87
#